data_AF-A0A7V5Q0G8-F1
#
_entry.id   AF-A0A7V5Q0G8-F1
#
_cell.length_a   1.000
_cell.length_b   1.000
_cell.length_c   1.000
_cell.angle_alpha   90.00
_cell.angle_beta   90.00
_cell.angle_gamma   90.00
#
_symmetry.space_group_name_H-M   'P 1'
#
loop_
_entity.id
_entity.type
_entity.pdbx_description
1 polymer ?
#
loop_
_entity_poly.entity_id
_entity_poly.type
_entity_poly.pdbx_seq_one_letter_code
_entity_poly.pdbx_strand_id
1 'polypeptide(L)'
;MSLLESIETGRSQKPRRVMLYGVHGIGKAQPLTANVLTPDGFVPMSNLDVGDLVIGSNGQPCQVLGVYPQGDKEVFRVTFRDGSTTECCDDHLWFTTTFNERKQGMLGAVRTLRDIRESLRYGTHFNHAVPRVQPVEFEAKQLPADPWLLGMYLGDGHTSSSVVITNSEEDIQDRIRDTIASDGDQVVKYDEIHLRIVSPDGQGTAFKATLDDLDLSGRVSEDKFVPEDYLHGSIEQRLELLRGLIDSDGHVTSPGSIEYCTVSPQLSEDFCFLVRSLGGSAKVTTKQGSYTKHGVKHVCQLVYRVFASFPEEVTPVSSAKHLAKWGTPEWRILHTIRSVDLIGRKECQCIRIAALDSLYVTDNFILTHNSTFGAMALNPIFIQTEDGLGNIDAARFPLAASFDDVMNAITALYSETHDFRTIVIDSLDWLERLIWNEVVRRKPTTEKGRQVASIEDYGFAKGYTFAIDLWKEVLDGLTALRDERGLLVVLIAHAKIERFENPETDPYDRYSPRL
;
A
#
# COMPACT_ATOMS: atom_id res chain seq x y z
N MET A 1 -16.61 33.60 32.43
CA MET A 1 -16.72 32.94 31.11
C MET A 1 -17.76 31.85 31.23
N SER A 2 -18.72 31.86 30.32
CA SER A 2 -19.76 30.84 30.24
C SER A 2 -19.13 29.53 29.76
N LEU A 3 -19.53 28.39 30.31
CA LEU A 3 -19.10 27.05 29.82
C LEU A 3 -19.39 26.86 28.32
N LEU A 4 -20.39 27.56 27.78
CA LEU A 4 -20.71 27.54 26.35
C LEU A 4 -19.67 28.29 25.49
N GLU A 5 -18.87 29.18 26.06
CA GLU A 5 -17.76 29.87 25.38
C GLU A 5 -16.49 29.00 25.30
N SER A 6 -16.45 27.88 26.02
CA SER A 6 -15.34 26.90 25.99
C SER A 6 -15.56 25.74 25.00
N ILE A 7 -16.62 25.81 24.19
CA ILE A 7 -16.91 24.79 23.19
C ILE A 7 -15.94 24.97 22.01
N GLU A 8 -14.93 24.11 21.94
CA GLU A 8 -14.04 24.00 20.79
C GLU A 8 -14.70 23.16 19.68
N THR A 9 -14.65 23.64 18.43
CA THR A 9 -15.11 22.91 17.25
C THR A 9 -13.96 22.76 16.24
N GLY A 10 -13.74 21.54 15.76
CA GLY A 10 -12.64 21.20 14.84
C GLY A 10 -12.10 19.78 15.07
N ARG A 11 -11.23 19.29 14.18
CA ARG A 11 -10.44 18.07 14.40
C ARG A 11 -9.03 18.49 14.84
N SER A 12 -8.62 18.14 16.06
CA SER A 12 -7.22 18.29 16.49
C SER A 12 -6.42 17.05 16.07
N GLN A 13 -5.33 17.25 15.34
CA GLN A 13 -4.38 16.18 15.09
C GLN A 13 -3.64 15.88 16.40
N LYS A 14 -3.89 14.70 16.95
CA LYS A 14 -3.15 14.16 18.10
C LYS A 14 -2.41 12.89 17.69
N PRO A 15 -1.24 12.59 18.29
CA PRO A 15 -0.57 11.31 18.08
C PRO A 15 -1.52 10.16 18.44
N ARG A 16 -1.57 9.10 17.62
CA ARG A 16 -2.44 7.94 17.86
C ARG A 16 -1.94 7.12 19.06
N ARG A 17 -2.81 6.37 19.73
CA ARG A 17 -2.37 5.26 20.60
C ARG A 17 -2.37 3.99 19.78
N VAL A 18 -1.28 3.25 19.82
CA VAL A 18 -1.13 2.00 19.07
C VAL A 18 -0.76 0.89 20.05
N MET A 19 -1.62 -0.13 20.13
CA MET A 19 -1.33 -1.35 20.87
C MET A 19 -1.01 -2.46 19.87
N LEU A 20 0.08 -3.17 20.11
CA LEU A 20 0.55 -4.26 19.27
C LEU A 20 0.75 -5.49 20.11
N TYR A 21 0.25 -6.63 19.63
CA TYR A 21 0.50 -7.91 20.28
C TYR A 21 0.92 -8.93 19.24
N GLY A 22 1.90 -9.75 19.60
CA GLY A 22 2.53 -10.71 18.71
C GLY A 22 3.62 -11.52 19.39
N VAL A 23 4.25 -12.41 18.62
CA VAL A 23 5.39 -13.25 19.06
C VAL A 23 6.71 -12.63 18.56
N HIS A 24 7.76 -12.65 19.39
CA HIS A 24 9.05 -12.02 19.10
C HIS A 24 9.67 -12.46 17.76
N GLY A 25 10.12 -11.49 16.94
CA GLY A 25 11.08 -11.75 15.86
C GLY A 25 10.57 -12.46 14.60
N ILE A 26 9.26 -12.67 14.43
CA ILE A 26 8.70 -13.40 13.29
C ILE A 26 7.64 -12.55 12.56
N GLY A 27 7.76 -12.43 11.24
CA GLY A 27 6.66 -11.93 10.39
C GLY A 27 6.91 -10.81 9.38
N LYS A 28 8.03 -10.76 8.66
CA LYS A 28 8.29 -9.64 7.72
C LYS A 28 9.01 -10.05 6.42
N ALA A 29 9.03 -11.35 6.14
CA ALA A 29 9.93 -11.91 5.16
C ALA A 29 9.22 -12.08 3.81
N GLN A 30 9.80 -11.48 2.78
CA GLN A 30 9.46 -11.79 1.39
C GLN A 30 10.61 -12.58 0.74
N PRO A 31 10.32 -13.37 -0.30
CA PRO A 31 11.37 -14.05 -1.07
C PRO A 31 12.41 -13.07 -1.59
N LEU A 32 13.67 -13.52 -1.72
CA LEU A 32 14.75 -12.76 -2.35
C LEU A 32 14.45 -12.31 -3.80
N THR A 33 13.49 -12.97 -4.44
CA THR A 33 13.01 -12.67 -5.80
C THR A 33 11.82 -11.72 -5.84
N ALA A 34 11.24 -11.33 -4.70
CA ALA A 34 10.14 -10.37 -4.68
C ALA A 34 10.65 -9.02 -5.20
N ASN A 35 9.87 -8.36 -6.04
CA ASN A 35 10.26 -7.06 -6.58
C ASN A 35 9.92 -5.96 -5.59
N VAL A 36 10.86 -5.07 -5.31
CA VAL A 36 10.66 -3.86 -4.51
C VAL A 36 10.84 -2.66 -5.41
N LEU A 37 9.91 -1.71 -5.32
CA LEU A 37 9.97 -0.52 -6.17
C LEU A 37 10.96 0.50 -5.61
N THR A 38 11.88 0.92 -6.45
CA THR A 38 12.84 2.02 -6.23
C THR A 38 12.46 3.23 -7.10
N PRO A 39 13.08 4.40 -6.91
CA PRO A 39 12.91 5.54 -7.81
C PRO A 39 13.27 5.26 -9.28
N ASP A 40 14.12 4.25 -9.52
CA ASP A 40 14.58 3.87 -10.86
C ASP A 40 13.84 2.66 -11.45
N GLY A 41 12.83 2.14 -10.73
CA GLY A 41 12.05 0.98 -11.14
C GLY A 41 12.14 -0.19 -10.16
N PHE A 42 11.59 -1.34 -10.56
CA PHE A 42 11.56 -2.53 -9.70
C PHE A 42 12.91 -3.23 -9.68
N VAL A 43 13.39 -3.56 -8.48
CA VAL A 43 14.57 -4.41 -8.27
C VAL A 43 14.22 -5.61 -7.41
N PRO A 44 14.90 -6.76 -7.57
CA PRO A 44 14.74 -7.87 -6.64
C PRO A 44 15.11 -7.49 -5.21
N MET A 45 14.39 -8.04 -4.23
CA MET A 45 14.66 -7.87 -2.80
C MET A 45 16.11 -8.19 -2.41
N SER A 46 16.74 -9.14 -3.11
CA SER A 46 18.15 -9.52 -2.94
C SER A 46 19.15 -8.44 -3.33
N ASN A 47 18.75 -7.45 -4.13
CA ASN A 47 19.63 -6.37 -4.60
C ASN A 47 19.60 -5.15 -3.67
N LEU A 48 18.79 -5.17 -2.61
CA LEU A 48 18.66 -4.04 -1.69
C LEU A 48 19.71 -4.08 -0.59
N ASP A 49 20.38 -2.95 -0.41
CA ASP A 49 21.33 -2.67 0.66
C ASP A 49 20.84 -1.54 1.58
N VAL A 50 21.48 -1.43 2.75
CA VAL A 50 21.22 -0.31 3.66
C VAL A 50 21.68 0.98 3.00
N GLY A 51 20.78 1.95 2.92
CA GLY A 51 21.02 3.24 2.28
C GLY A 51 20.26 3.43 0.98
N ASP A 52 19.80 2.35 0.34
CA ASP A 52 19.03 2.41 -0.89
C ASP A 52 17.68 3.11 -0.70
N LEU A 53 17.10 3.58 -1.80
CA LEU A 53 15.78 4.22 -1.80
C LEU A 53 14.72 3.24 -2.32
N VAL A 54 13.61 3.15 -1.60
CA VAL A 54 12.40 2.40 -2.00
C VAL A 54 11.17 3.29 -1.91
N ILE A 55 10.14 2.99 -2.68
CA ILE A 55 8.92 3.79 -2.71
C ILE A 55 7.99 3.42 -1.54
N GLY A 56 7.61 4.44 -0.76
CA GLY A 56 6.64 4.34 0.34
C GLY A 56 5.18 4.42 -0.10
N SER A 57 4.25 4.31 0.83
CA SER A 57 2.80 4.38 0.56
C SER A 57 2.32 5.71 -0.04
N ASN A 58 3.03 6.80 0.27
CA ASN A 58 2.78 8.13 -0.26
C ASN A 58 3.31 8.33 -1.68
N GLY A 59 3.84 7.27 -2.31
CA GLY A 59 4.41 7.34 -3.66
C GLY A 59 5.82 7.94 -3.71
N GLN A 60 6.39 8.36 -2.57
CA GLN A 60 7.69 9.03 -2.52
C GLN A 60 8.83 8.09 -2.10
N PRO A 61 10.08 8.40 -2.48
CA PRO A 61 11.25 7.65 -2.02
C PRO A 61 11.45 7.72 -0.50
N CYS A 62 11.82 6.60 0.10
CA CYS A 62 12.23 6.49 1.50
C CYS A 62 13.43 5.54 1.63
N GLN A 63 14.28 5.79 2.62
CA GLN A 63 15.56 5.08 2.75
C GLN A 63 15.40 3.70 3.40
N VAL A 64 16.13 2.71 2.91
CA VAL A 64 16.32 1.41 3.55
C VAL A 64 17.29 1.59 4.71
N LEU A 65 16.81 1.36 5.93
CA LEU A 65 17.53 1.52 7.19
C LEU A 65 18.15 0.21 7.71
N GLY A 66 17.86 -0.93 7.08
CA GLY A 66 18.30 -2.23 7.57
C GLY A 66 17.86 -3.36 6.65
N VAL A 67 18.73 -4.34 6.46
CA VAL A 67 18.47 -5.54 5.65
C VAL A 67 18.77 -6.76 6.53
N TYR A 68 17.81 -7.69 6.59
CA TYR A 68 17.85 -8.81 7.54
C TYR A 68 17.51 -10.13 6.82
N PRO A 69 18.50 -10.96 6.49
CA PRO A 69 18.26 -12.31 6.00
C PRO A 69 17.40 -13.11 6.98
N GLN A 70 16.46 -13.90 6.46
CA GLN A 70 15.52 -14.69 7.26
C GLN A 70 15.67 -16.20 7.05
N GLY A 71 16.56 -16.60 6.15
CA GLY A 71 16.74 -17.98 5.73
C GLY A 71 15.52 -18.51 4.98
N ASP A 72 15.44 -19.83 4.90
CA ASP A 72 14.41 -20.54 4.18
C ASP A 72 13.08 -20.59 4.98
N LYS A 73 12.01 -20.06 4.39
CA LYS A 73 10.68 -19.99 4.99
C LYS A 73 9.61 -20.53 4.06
N GLU A 74 8.49 -20.97 4.61
CA GLU A 74 7.29 -21.22 3.81
C GLU A 74 6.75 -19.91 3.26
N VAL A 75 6.42 -19.91 1.97
CA VAL A 75 6.00 -18.75 1.20
C VAL A 75 4.64 -19.01 0.60
N PHE A 76 3.79 -18.00 0.68
CA PHE A 76 2.44 -17.99 0.16
C PHE A 76 2.34 -16.92 -0.92
N ARG A 77 1.62 -17.24 -1.99
CA ARG A 77 1.19 -16.29 -3.00
C ARG A 77 -0.11 -15.63 -2.57
N VAL A 78 -0.08 -14.32 -2.44
CA VAL A 78 -1.24 -13.48 -2.14
C VAL A 78 -1.76 -12.95 -3.47
N THR A 79 -2.99 -13.33 -3.84
CA THR A 79 -3.63 -12.87 -5.08
C THR A 79 -4.73 -11.87 -4.75
N PHE A 80 -4.74 -10.72 -5.42
CA PHE A 80 -5.74 -9.67 -5.24
C PHE A 80 -6.86 -9.76 -6.28
N ARG A 81 -7.97 -9.04 -6.03
CA ARG A 81 -9.17 -9.07 -6.88
C ARG A 81 -8.94 -8.53 -8.30
N ASP A 82 -7.99 -7.62 -8.48
CA ASP A 82 -7.57 -7.09 -9.78
C ASP A 82 -6.59 -8.02 -10.51
N GLY A 83 -6.19 -9.13 -9.88
CA GLY A 83 -5.28 -10.12 -10.43
C GLY A 83 -3.80 -9.84 -10.12
N SER A 84 -3.46 -8.73 -9.45
CA SER A 84 -2.08 -8.53 -8.99
C SER A 84 -1.72 -9.57 -7.94
N THR A 85 -0.43 -9.94 -7.90
CA THR A 85 0.08 -10.94 -6.95
C THR A 85 1.40 -10.49 -6.34
N THR A 86 1.66 -11.02 -5.14
CA THR A 86 2.95 -10.91 -4.44
C THR A 86 3.13 -12.13 -3.54
N GLU A 87 4.34 -12.33 -3.04
CA GLU A 87 4.72 -13.50 -2.27
C GLU A 87 5.34 -13.10 -0.93
N CYS A 88 4.97 -13.79 0.15
CA CYS A 88 5.47 -13.52 1.50
C CYS A 88 5.29 -14.72 2.44
N CYS A 89 5.93 -14.71 3.61
CA CYS A 89 5.74 -15.76 4.62
C CYS A 89 4.37 -15.68 5.34
N ASP A 90 3.92 -16.77 5.97
CA ASP A 90 2.61 -16.81 6.69
C ASP A 90 2.52 -15.80 7.84
N ASP A 91 3.65 -15.45 8.45
CA ASP A 91 3.69 -14.46 9.53
C ASP A 91 3.80 -13.03 8.99
N HIS A 92 3.91 -12.82 7.67
CA HIS A 92 4.16 -11.50 7.07
C HIS A 92 3.06 -10.51 7.43
N LEU A 93 3.44 -9.31 7.87
CA LEU A 93 2.49 -8.29 8.28
C LEU A 93 1.89 -7.55 7.09
N TRP A 94 0.60 -7.25 7.22
CA TRP A 94 -0.18 -6.48 6.26
C TRP A 94 -1.05 -5.47 7.00
N PHE A 95 -0.99 -4.21 6.58
CA PHE A 95 -2.01 -3.24 6.99
C PHE A 95 -3.28 -3.47 6.17
N THR A 96 -4.37 -3.89 6.83
CA THR A 96 -5.63 -4.19 6.17
C THR A 96 -6.83 -3.57 6.87
N THR A 97 -7.89 -3.32 6.11
CA THR A 97 -9.24 -3.13 6.65
C THR A 97 -10.05 -4.39 6.40
N THR A 98 -10.88 -4.80 7.35
CA THR A 98 -11.90 -5.85 7.18
C THR A 98 -13.20 -5.27 6.63
N PHE A 99 -14.11 -6.12 6.18
CA PHE A 99 -15.42 -5.70 5.69
C PHE A 99 -16.21 -4.91 6.74
N ASN A 100 -16.23 -5.40 7.98
CA ASN A 100 -16.94 -4.74 9.07
C ASN A 100 -16.28 -3.42 9.49
N GLU A 101 -14.95 -3.37 9.55
CA GLU A 101 -14.22 -2.12 9.83
C GLU A 101 -14.53 -1.04 8.78
N ARG A 102 -14.55 -1.39 7.49
CA ARG A 102 -14.91 -0.45 6.43
C ARG A 102 -16.35 0.05 6.60
N LYS A 103 -17.29 -0.84 6.91
CA LYS A 103 -18.71 -0.47 7.14
C LYS A 103 -18.88 0.47 8.33
N GLN A 104 -18.01 0.36 9.35
CA GLN A 104 -18.02 1.20 10.54
C GLN A 104 -17.12 2.44 10.43
N GLY A 105 -16.43 2.64 9.30
CA GLY A 105 -15.51 3.76 9.12
C GLY A 105 -14.23 3.68 9.97
N MET A 106 -13.85 2.48 10.42
CA MET A 106 -12.63 2.25 11.19
C MET A 106 -11.39 2.29 10.29
N LEU A 107 -10.26 2.65 10.87
CA LEU A 107 -9.01 2.96 10.16
C LEU A 107 -8.19 1.72 9.76
N GLY A 108 -8.65 0.50 10.05
CA GLY A 108 -7.91 -0.74 9.77
C GLY A 108 -6.87 -1.09 10.84
N ALA A 109 -6.21 -2.23 10.66
CA ALA A 109 -5.20 -2.75 11.58
C ALA A 109 -4.14 -3.57 10.84
N VAL A 110 -2.95 -3.67 11.45
CA VAL A 110 -1.90 -4.57 11.00
C VAL A 110 -2.25 -6.00 11.44
N ARG A 111 -2.16 -6.95 10.50
CA ARG A 111 -2.48 -8.37 10.69
C ARG A 111 -1.41 -9.24 10.06
N THR A 112 -1.21 -10.45 10.57
CA THR A 112 -0.37 -11.43 9.89
C THR A 112 -1.08 -12.00 8.67
N LEU A 113 -0.34 -12.55 7.71
CA LEU A 113 -0.93 -13.26 6.59
C LEU A 113 -1.75 -14.47 7.07
N ARG A 114 -1.33 -15.13 8.16
CA ARG A 114 -2.07 -16.20 8.82
C ARG A 114 -3.47 -15.74 9.25
N ASP A 115 -3.58 -14.64 9.99
CA ASP A 115 -4.87 -14.10 10.44
C ASP A 115 -5.78 -13.77 9.25
N ILE A 116 -5.19 -13.17 8.20
CA ILE A 116 -5.90 -12.84 6.96
C ILE A 116 -6.39 -14.11 6.25
N ARG A 117 -5.58 -15.17 6.22
CA ARG A 117 -5.92 -16.45 5.59
C ARG A 117 -7.05 -17.15 6.34
N GLU A 118 -7.02 -17.15 7.66
CA GLU A 118 -8.06 -17.73 8.53
C GLU A 118 -9.38 -16.97 8.43
N SER A 119 -9.34 -15.65 8.20
CA SER A 119 -10.52 -14.79 8.10
C SER A 119 -10.74 -14.17 6.71
N LEU A 120 -10.26 -14.85 5.65
CA LEU A 120 -10.21 -14.35 4.27
C LEU A 120 -11.59 -13.97 3.69
N ARG A 121 -12.65 -14.63 4.19
CA ARG A 121 -14.04 -14.41 3.78
C ARG A 121 -14.90 -13.97 4.96
N TYR A 122 -15.83 -13.08 4.68
CA TYR A 122 -16.94 -12.74 5.56
C TYR A 122 -18.25 -12.97 4.78
N GLY A 123 -18.87 -14.13 5.00
CA GLY A 123 -19.98 -14.60 4.16
C GLY A 123 -19.54 -14.74 2.69
N THR A 124 -20.22 -14.04 1.79
CA THR A 124 -19.90 -14.02 0.35
C THR A 124 -18.86 -12.97 -0.03
N HIS A 125 -18.42 -12.14 0.92
CA HIS A 125 -17.48 -11.05 0.67
C HIS A 125 -16.03 -11.46 0.97
N PHE A 126 -15.11 -10.89 0.21
CA PHE A 126 -13.70 -10.85 0.58
C PHE A 126 -13.52 -9.90 1.76
N ASN A 127 -12.84 -10.36 2.81
CA ASN A 127 -12.82 -9.62 4.07
C ASN A 127 -11.74 -8.51 4.05
N HIS A 128 -10.51 -8.86 3.71
CA HIS A 128 -9.34 -7.98 3.87
C HIS A 128 -9.01 -7.17 2.61
N ALA A 129 -8.86 -5.85 2.78
CA ALA A 129 -8.37 -4.94 1.75
C ALA A 129 -7.15 -4.16 2.23
N VAL A 130 -6.13 -4.11 1.37
CA VAL A 130 -4.89 -3.34 1.53
C VAL A 130 -5.10 -1.95 0.89
N PRO A 131 -4.48 -0.88 1.42
CA PRO A 131 -4.48 0.41 0.74
C PRO A 131 -3.76 0.35 -0.61
N ARG A 132 -4.18 1.20 -1.55
CA ARG A 132 -3.40 1.48 -2.77
C ARG A 132 -2.28 2.46 -2.44
N VAL A 133 -1.16 2.35 -3.15
CA VAL A 133 -0.15 3.41 -3.18
C VAL A 133 -0.73 4.68 -3.80
N GLN A 134 -0.30 5.85 -3.33
CA GLN A 134 -0.52 7.11 -4.05
C GLN A 134 0.23 7.09 -5.39
N PRO A 135 -0.07 8.00 -6.34
CA PRO A 135 0.71 8.11 -7.57
C PRO A 135 2.22 8.16 -7.27
N VAL A 136 2.97 7.20 -7.80
CA VAL A 136 4.40 7.06 -7.52
C VAL A 136 5.15 8.25 -8.13
N GLU A 137 6.08 8.85 -7.41
CA GLU A 137 6.92 9.95 -7.90
C GLU A 137 8.21 9.39 -8.50
N PHE A 138 8.24 9.25 -9.83
CA PHE A 138 9.48 9.07 -10.58
C PHE A 138 10.03 10.42 -11.06
N GLU A 139 11.33 10.47 -11.32
CA GLU A 139 11.95 11.67 -11.90
C GLU A 139 11.40 11.96 -13.29
N ALA A 140 11.19 13.24 -13.59
CA ALA A 140 10.78 13.66 -14.92
C ALA A 140 11.87 13.34 -15.95
N LYS A 141 11.47 12.68 -17.04
CA LYS A 141 12.37 12.28 -18.13
C LYS A 141 12.31 13.30 -19.27
N GLN A 142 13.40 13.43 -20.02
CA GLN A 142 13.36 14.15 -21.31
C GLN A 142 12.83 13.16 -22.36
N LEU A 143 11.55 13.30 -22.71
CA LEU A 143 10.87 12.37 -23.60
C LEU A 143 10.97 12.86 -25.05
N PRO A 144 11.29 11.98 -26.02
CA PRO A 144 11.55 12.38 -27.40
C PRO A 144 10.27 12.72 -28.19
N ALA A 145 9.10 12.34 -27.69
CA ALA A 145 7.78 12.72 -28.19
C ALA A 145 6.84 13.08 -27.03
N ASP A 146 5.87 13.95 -27.31
CA ASP A 146 4.78 14.25 -26.39
C ASP A 146 4.08 12.96 -25.92
N PRO A 147 3.90 12.74 -24.60
CA PRO A 147 3.34 11.49 -24.08
C PRO A 147 1.94 11.20 -24.59
N TRP A 148 1.07 12.21 -24.65
CA TRP A 148 -0.30 12.03 -25.11
C TRP A 148 -0.35 11.65 -26.58
N LEU A 149 0.44 12.34 -27.42
CA LEU A 149 0.54 12.01 -28.84
C LEU A 149 1.10 10.60 -29.07
N LEU A 150 2.09 10.18 -28.28
CA LEU A 150 2.59 8.80 -28.35
C LEU A 150 1.49 7.79 -27.99
N GLY A 151 0.71 8.07 -26.94
CA GLY A 151 -0.44 7.22 -26.55
C GLY A 151 -1.48 7.11 -27.66
N MET A 152 -1.81 8.22 -28.33
CA MET A 152 -2.69 8.24 -29.49
C MET A 152 -2.14 7.40 -30.65
N TYR A 153 -0.83 7.48 -30.93
CA TYR A 153 -0.19 6.66 -31.95
C TYR A 153 -0.20 5.16 -31.59
N LEU A 154 0.00 4.82 -30.32
CA LEU A 154 -0.01 3.43 -29.88
C LEU A 154 -1.38 2.77 -30.07
N GLY A 155 -2.47 3.49 -29.90
CA GLY A 155 -3.81 3.01 -30.28
C GLY A 155 -4.08 3.12 -31.78
N ASP A 156 -4.41 4.33 -32.23
CA ASP A 156 -4.96 4.63 -33.55
C ASP A 156 -3.93 4.86 -34.67
N GLY A 157 -2.64 4.83 -34.33
CA GLY A 157 -1.54 5.12 -35.24
C GLY A 157 -1.07 3.90 -36.03
N HIS A 158 -0.61 4.15 -37.26
CA HIS A 158 0.21 3.19 -38.01
C HIS A 158 1.27 3.93 -38.83
N THR A 159 2.36 3.21 -39.12
CA THR A 159 3.45 3.74 -39.93
C THR A 159 3.70 2.84 -41.13
N SER A 160 3.74 3.45 -42.31
CA SER A 160 4.22 2.83 -43.55
C SER A 160 5.27 3.76 -44.19
N SER A 161 4.98 4.36 -45.34
CA SER A 161 5.80 5.45 -45.89
C SER A 161 5.66 6.76 -45.11
N SER A 162 4.53 6.95 -44.44
CA SER A 162 4.20 8.10 -43.59
C SER A 162 3.51 7.63 -42.32
N VAL A 163 3.51 8.46 -41.28
CA VAL A 163 2.73 8.23 -40.06
C VAL A 163 1.29 8.70 -40.31
N VAL A 164 0.33 7.85 -39.95
CA VAL A 164 -1.10 8.17 -40.05
C VAL A 164 -1.78 7.79 -38.73
N ILE A 165 -2.56 8.71 -38.19
CA ILE A 165 -3.44 8.48 -37.03
C ILE A 165 -4.88 8.52 -37.54
N THR A 166 -5.71 7.55 -37.12
CA THR A 166 -7.11 7.46 -37.54
C THR A 166 -8.03 7.81 -36.39
N ASN A 167 -8.66 8.98 -36.41
CA ASN A 167 -9.55 9.41 -35.33
C ASN A 167 -10.68 10.30 -35.85
N SER A 168 -11.90 10.12 -35.36
CA SER A 168 -13.09 10.86 -35.84
C SER A 168 -13.48 12.08 -35.00
N GLU A 169 -12.82 12.34 -33.86
CA GLU A 169 -13.23 13.35 -32.88
C GLU A 169 -12.49 14.67 -33.11
N GLU A 170 -13.22 15.76 -33.35
CA GLU A 170 -12.63 17.05 -33.77
C GLU A 170 -11.65 17.63 -32.73
N ASP A 171 -11.96 17.52 -31.44
CA ASP A 171 -11.09 17.99 -30.34
C ASP A 171 -9.76 17.22 -30.27
N ILE A 172 -9.79 15.91 -30.53
CA ILE A 172 -8.58 15.09 -30.65
C ILE A 172 -7.80 15.49 -31.91
N GLN A 173 -8.48 15.66 -33.04
CA GLN A 173 -7.84 16.08 -34.30
C GLN A 173 -7.14 17.45 -34.17
N ASP A 174 -7.75 18.39 -33.46
CA ASP A 174 -7.18 19.70 -33.16
C ASP A 174 -5.93 19.56 -32.27
N ARG A 175 -6.01 18.78 -31.20
CA ARG A 175 -4.86 18.53 -30.31
C ARG A 175 -3.69 17.85 -31.00
N ILE A 176 -3.94 16.88 -31.89
CA ILE A 176 -2.89 16.27 -32.73
C ILE A 176 -2.22 17.33 -33.59
N ARG A 177 -3.01 18.21 -34.24
CA ARG A 177 -2.48 19.28 -35.09
C ARG A 177 -1.57 20.23 -34.32
N ASP A 178 -1.99 20.67 -33.15
CA ASP A 178 -1.22 21.62 -32.33
C ASP A 178 0.08 20.99 -31.79
N THR A 179 0.02 19.72 -31.39
CA THR A 179 1.18 18.99 -30.86
C THR A 179 2.22 18.75 -31.98
N ILE A 180 1.78 18.24 -33.13
CA ILE A 180 2.65 17.98 -34.29
C ILE A 180 3.28 19.26 -34.84
N ALA A 181 2.53 20.37 -34.88
CA ALA A 181 3.05 21.65 -35.33
C ALA A 181 4.20 22.16 -34.45
N SER A 182 4.18 21.82 -33.16
CA SER A 182 5.24 22.19 -32.21
C SER A 182 6.57 21.46 -32.51
N ASP A 183 6.50 20.29 -33.13
CA ASP A 183 7.66 19.50 -33.57
C ASP A 183 8.18 19.90 -34.97
N GLY A 184 7.54 20.90 -35.61
CA GLY A 184 7.91 21.40 -36.95
C GLY A 184 7.30 20.59 -38.11
N ASP A 185 6.52 19.56 -37.81
CA ASP A 185 5.76 18.77 -38.77
C ASP A 185 4.38 19.39 -39.05
N GLN A 186 3.67 18.88 -40.05
CA GLN A 186 2.31 19.29 -40.40
C GLN A 186 1.38 18.09 -40.47
N VAL A 187 0.09 18.33 -40.23
CA VAL A 187 -0.96 17.31 -40.39
C VAL A 187 -1.82 17.66 -41.60
N VAL A 188 -1.91 16.73 -42.53
CA VAL A 188 -2.81 16.79 -43.68
C VAL A 188 -3.94 15.79 -43.50
N LYS A 189 -5.16 16.28 -43.53
CA LYS A 189 -6.38 15.46 -43.45
C LYS A 189 -6.66 14.87 -44.84
N TYR A 190 -6.60 13.54 -44.97
CA TYR A 190 -6.87 12.85 -46.25
C TYR A 190 -8.38 12.68 -46.47
N ASP A 191 -9.11 12.41 -45.39
CA ASP A 191 -10.57 12.35 -45.33
C ASP A 191 -11.05 12.67 -43.89
N GLU A 192 -12.31 12.41 -43.56
CA GLU A 192 -12.90 12.79 -42.27
C GLU A 192 -12.16 12.26 -41.04
N ILE A 193 -11.47 11.12 -41.15
CA ILE A 193 -10.90 10.40 -40.00
C ILE A 193 -9.39 10.14 -40.11
N HIS A 194 -8.81 10.17 -41.31
CA HIS A 194 -7.39 9.86 -41.50
C HIS A 194 -6.51 11.12 -41.51
N LEU A 195 -5.66 11.25 -40.50
CA LEU A 195 -4.71 12.34 -40.32
C LEU A 195 -3.30 11.86 -40.70
N ARG A 196 -2.77 12.36 -41.81
CA ARG A 196 -1.40 12.05 -42.25
C ARG A 196 -0.44 13.12 -41.75
N ILE A 197 0.64 12.69 -41.09
CA ILE A 197 1.72 13.58 -40.68
C ILE A 197 2.72 13.69 -41.85
N VAL A 198 3.08 14.91 -42.20
CA VAL A 198 3.97 15.26 -43.32
C VAL A 198 4.97 16.33 -42.87
N SER A 199 6.14 16.37 -43.48
CA SER A 199 7.10 17.45 -43.23
C SER A 199 6.85 18.61 -44.19
N PRO A 200 7.08 19.87 -43.80
CA PRO A 200 6.91 21.03 -44.68
C PRO A 200 7.79 20.99 -45.94
N ASP A 201 8.93 20.32 -45.87
CA ASP A 201 10.00 20.29 -46.88
C ASP A 201 10.08 18.97 -47.68
N GLY A 202 9.27 17.97 -47.33
CA GLY A 202 9.24 16.66 -47.98
C GLY A 202 10.39 15.72 -47.63
N GLN A 203 11.24 16.04 -46.63
CA GLN A 203 12.42 15.23 -46.26
C GLN A 203 12.17 14.19 -45.14
N GLY A 204 10.91 13.86 -44.85
CA GLY A 204 10.53 12.94 -43.78
C GLY A 204 10.22 13.68 -42.48
N THR A 205 9.35 13.11 -41.65
CA THR A 205 8.76 13.81 -40.50
C THR A 205 9.57 13.60 -39.23
N ALA A 206 9.70 14.62 -38.40
CA ALA A 206 10.37 14.54 -37.11
C ALA A 206 9.73 13.46 -36.23
N PHE A 207 8.39 13.41 -36.21
CA PHE A 207 7.67 12.40 -35.44
C PHE A 207 7.96 10.96 -35.91
N LYS A 208 8.12 10.74 -37.23
CA LYS A 208 8.49 9.41 -37.73
C LYS A 208 9.89 9.02 -37.29
N ALA A 209 10.85 9.95 -37.34
CA ALA A 209 12.21 9.71 -36.86
C ALA A 209 12.21 9.32 -35.38
N THR A 210 11.43 10.02 -34.54
CA THR A 210 11.23 9.63 -33.14
C THR A 210 10.66 8.22 -33.00
N LEU A 211 9.66 7.85 -33.80
CA LEU A 211 9.10 6.49 -33.78
C LEU A 211 10.10 5.43 -34.27
N ASP A 212 10.99 5.77 -35.21
CA ASP A 212 12.09 4.90 -35.64
C ASP A 212 13.08 4.69 -34.47
N ASP A 213 13.45 5.75 -33.75
CA ASP A 213 14.37 5.71 -32.59
C ASP A 213 13.77 4.93 -31.39
N LEU A 214 12.45 5.00 -31.21
CA LEU A 214 11.72 4.25 -30.19
C LEU A 214 11.39 2.80 -30.60
N ASP A 215 11.80 2.35 -31.79
CA ASP A 215 11.50 1.02 -32.34
C ASP A 215 9.98 0.71 -32.48
N LEU A 216 9.19 1.77 -32.72
CA LEU A 216 7.74 1.72 -32.87
C LEU A 216 7.27 1.90 -34.32
N SER A 217 8.16 2.32 -35.20
CA SER A 217 7.90 2.47 -36.63
C SER A 217 7.75 1.11 -37.30
N GLY A 218 6.69 0.95 -38.10
CA GLY A 218 6.40 -0.29 -38.83
C GLY A 218 5.88 -1.46 -37.97
N ARG A 219 5.80 -1.28 -36.64
CA ARG A 219 5.19 -2.27 -35.73
C ARG A 219 3.68 -2.38 -36.02
N VAL A 220 3.19 -3.62 -36.06
CA VAL A 220 1.76 -3.93 -36.12
C VAL A 220 1.14 -3.91 -34.71
N SER A 221 -0.19 -3.86 -34.61
CA SER A 221 -0.90 -3.72 -33.33
C SER A 221 -0.56 -4.78 -32.27
N GLU A 222 -0.16 -5.98 -32.67
CA GLU A 222 0.23 -7.07 -31.75
C GLU A 222 1.63 -6.91 -31.16
N ASP A 223 2.49 -6.08 -31.78
CA ASP A 223 3.89 -5.89 -31.38
C ASP A 223 4.17 -4.52 -30.74
N LYS A 224 3.16 -3.65 -30.63
CA LYS A 224 3.30 -2.33 -29.98
C LYS A 224 3.54 -2.49 -28.47
N PHE A 225 4.29 -1.57 -27.88
CA PHE A 225 4.62 -1.51 -26.46
C PHE A 225 4.84 -0.05 -26.04
N VAL A 226 4.88 0.21 -24.73
CA VAL A 226 5.26 1.52 -24.18
C VAL A 226 6.77 1.53 -23.89
N PRO A 227 7.54 2.50 -24.40
CA PRO A 227 8.96 2.59 -24.07
C PRO A 227 9.20 2.87 -22.58
N GLU A 228 10.29 2.33 -22.03
CA GLU A 228 10.57 2.32 -20.59
C GLU A 228 10.65 3.72 -19.96
N ASP A 229 11.23 4.70 -20.66
CA ASP A 229 11.30 6.10 -20.17
C ASP A 229 9.91 6.72 -19.97
N TYR A 230 8.90 6.28 -20.72
CA TYR A 230 7.53 6.73 -20.53
C TYR A 230 6.85 6.00 -19.38
N LEU A 231 7.18 4.72 -19.13
CA LEU A 231 6.71 3.98 -17.96
C LEU A 231 7.27 4.52 -16.65
N HIS A 232 8.49 5.07 -16.65
CA HIS A 232 9.15 5.65 -15.48
C HIS A 232 9.23 7.19 -15.54
N GLY A 233 8.38 7.82 -16.36
CA GLY A 233 8.25 9.28 -16.40
C GLY A 233 7.54 9.83 -15.16
N SER A 234 7.53 11.16 -15.03
CA SER A 234 6.80 11.83 -13.95
C SER A 234 5.32 11.46 -13.93
N ILE A 235 4.63 11.78 -12.83
CA ILE A 235 3.18 11.54 -12.70
C ILE A 235 2.42 12.13 -13.91
N GLU A 236 2.74 13.36 -14.29
CA GLU A 236 2.07 14.03 -15.42
C GLU A 236 2.40 13.35 -16.76
N GLN A 237 3.66 12.95 -16.99
CA GLN A 237 4.06 12.29 -18.24
C GLN A 237 3.33 10.95 -18.43
N ARG A 238 3.24 10.14 -17.37
CA ARG A 238 2.49 8.87 -17.41
C ARG A 238 1.00 9.09 -17.56
N LEU A 239 0.46 10.12 -16.91
CA LEU A 239 -0.96 10.47 -17.00
C LEU A 239 -1.34 10.93 -18.42
N GLU A 240 -0.50 11.76 -19.06
CA GLU A 240 -0.71 12.19 -20.45
C GLU A 240 -0.60 11.04 -21.44
N LEU A 241 0.38 10.15 -21.28
CA LEU A 241 0.46 8.92 -22.08
C LEU A 241 -0.80 8.07 -21.93
N LEU A 242 -1.24 7.87 -20.69
CA LEU A 242 -2.44 7.10 -20.39
C LEU A 242 -3.71 7.74 -20.99
N ARG A 243 -3.81 9.07 -20.98
CA ARG A 243 -4.89 9.82 -21.65
C ARG A 243 -4.91 9.53 -23.15
N GLY A 244 -3.76 9.57 -23.83
CA GLY A 244 -3.67 9.24 -25.26
C GLY A 244 -4.07 7.80 -25.58
N LEU A 245 -3.66 6.84 -24.75
CA LEU A 245 -4.05 5.43 -24.90
C LEU A 245 -5.56 5.22 -24.72
N ILE A 246 -6.18 5.92 -23.76
CA ILE A 246 -7.61 5.77 -23.49
C ILE A 246 -8.46 6.57 -24.49
N ASP A 247 -8.01 7.73 -24.95
CA ASP A 247 -8.74 8.54 -25.94
C ASP A 247 -8.76 7.92 -27.34
N SER A 248 -7.81 7.03 -27.65
CA SER A 248 -7.82 6.21 -28.87
C SER A 248 -8.67 4.94 -28.71
N ASP A 249 -8.17 3.94 -27.99
CA ASP A 249 -8.73 2.59 -27.90
C ASP A 249 -9.49 2.30 -26.59
N GLY A 250 -9.70 3.33 -25.77
CA GLY A 250 -10.40 3.23 -24.49
C GLY A 250 -11.87 3.59 -24.54
N HIS A 251 -12.60 3.13 -23.53
CA HIS A 251 -14.01 3.43 -23.34
C HIS A 251 -14.36 3.65 -21.87
N VAL A 252 -14.96 4.79 -21.54
CA VAL A 252 -15.52 5.02 -20.19
C VAL A 252 -16.77 4.16 -20.00
N THR A 253 -16.67 3.13 -19.13
CA THR A 253 -17.76 2.18 -18.88
C THR A 253 -18.77 2.71 -17.86
N SER A 254 -18.28 3.47 -16.88
CA SER A 254 -19.05 4.07 -15.79
C SER A 254 -18.21 5.17 -15.15
N PRO A 255 -18.80 6.06 -14.32
CA PRO A 255 -18.01 7.02 -13.54
C PRO A 255 -16.84 6.33 -12.82
N GLY A 256 -15.63 6.88 -12.96
CA GLY A 256 -14.39 6.37 -12.37
C GLY A 256 -13.84 5.07 -12.96
N SER A 257 -14.36 4.56 -14.08
CA SER A 257 -13.87 3.32 -14.69
C SER A 257 -13.88 3.31 -16.21
N ILE A 258 -12.90 2.61 -16.78
CA ILE A 258 -12.71 2.43 -18.21
C ILE A 258 -12.50 0.97 -18.57
N GLU A 259 -12.72 0.67 -19.83
CA GLU A 259 -12.25 -0.53 -20.52
C GLU A 259 -11.26 -0.11 -21.61
N TYR A 260 -10.10 -0.74 -21.66
CA TYR A 260 -9.10 -0.60 -22.72
C TYR A 260 -8.90 -1.95 -23.40
N CYS A 261 -8.81 -1.97 -24.72
CA CYS A 261 -8.64 -3.20 -25.49
C CYS A 261 -7.38 -3.13 -26.35
N THR A 262 -6.59 -4.20 -26.36
CA THR A 262 -5.46 -4.35 -27.27
C THR A 262 -5.26 -5.81 -27.66
N VAL A 263 -4.59 -6.05 -28.79
CA VAL A 263 -4.12 -7.38 -29.20
C VAL A 263 -2.66 -7.62 -28.83
N SER A 264 -1.94 -6.57 -28.42
CA SER A 264 -0.56 -6.70 -27.91
C SER A 264 -0.57 -7.14 -26.44
N PRO A 265 0.03 -8.29 -26.10
CA PRO A 265 0.20 -8.70 -24.71
C PRO A 265 1.05 -7.69 -23.93
N GLN A 266 2.17 -7.22 -24.51
CA GLN A 266 3.09 -6.29 -23.85
C GLN A 266 2.39 -4.96 -23.55
N LEU A 267 1.68 -4.38 -24.52
CA LEU A 267 0.95 -3.13 -24.32
C LEU A 267 -0.15 -3.27 -23.25
N SER A 268 -0.73 -4.47 -23.09
CA SER A 268 -1.69 -4.73 -22.02
C SER A 268 -1.04 -4.73 -20.62
N GLU A 269 0.20 -5.21 -20.51
CA GLU A 269 1.00 -5.20 -19.28
C GLU A 269 1.49 -3.78 -18.95
N ASP A 270 1.99 -3.07 -19.96
CA ASP A 270 2.41 -1.67 -19.86
C ASP A 270 1.26 -0.76 -19.43
N PHE A 271 0.06 -0.97 -20.00
CA PHE A 271 -1.15 -0.26 -19.57
C PHE A 271 -1.48 -0.56 -18.10
N CYS A 272 -1.37 -1.82 -17.68
CA CYS A 272 -1.57 -2.18 -16.26
C CYS A 272 -0.53 -1.52 -15.36
N PHE A 273 0.73 -1.41 -15.80
CA PHE A 273 1.78 -0.70 -15.10
C PHE A 273 1.40 0.77 -14.90
N LEU A 274 1.06 1.48 -15.98
CA LEU A 274 0.65 2.89 -15.92
C LEU A 274 -0.49 3.11 -14.94
N VAL A 275 -1.57 2.32 -15.05
CA VAL A 275 -2.73 2.42 -14.15
C VAL A 275 -2.34 2.21 -12.69
N ARG A 276 -1.60 1.14 -12.39
CA ARG A 276 -1.23 0.79 -10.99
C ARG A 276 -0.23 1.78 -10.41
N SER A 277 0.68 2.29 -11.23
CA SER A 277 1.68 3.30 -10.84
C SER A 277 1.08 4.67 -10.51
N LEU A 278 -0.15 4.93 -10.96
CA LEU A 278 -0.95 6.12 -10.65
C LEU A 278 -1.98 5.84 -9.52
N GLY A 279 -1.83 4.73 -8.78
CA GLY A 279 -2.71 4.35 -7.67
C GLY A 279 -4.03 3.69 -8.10
N GLY A 280 -4.22 3.44 -9.39
CA GLY A 280 -5.39 2.80 -9.96
C GLY A 280 -5.43 1.27 -9.75
N SER A 281 -6.53 0.68 -10.18
CA SER A 281 -6.74 -0.78 -10.23
C SER A 281 -6.88 -1.21 -11.67
N ALA A 282 -6.15 -2.24 -12.10
CA ALA A 282 -6.23 -2.79 -13.46
C ALA A 282 -6.40 -4.30 -13.43
N LYS A 283 -7.45 -4.79 -14.10
CA LYS A 283 -7.77 -6.21 -14.25
C LYS A 283 -7.83 -6.60 -15.72
N VAL A 284 -6.99 -7.56 -16.11
CA VAL A 284 -6.96 -8.11 -17.47
C VAL A 284 -7.90 -9.32 -17.59
N THR A 285 -8.60 -9.39 -18.71
CA THR A 285 -9.31 -10.58 -19.18
C THR A 285 -9.02 -10.78 -20.66
N THR A 286 -9.14 -12.01 -21.17
CA THR A 286 -8.92 -12.28 -22.59
C THR A 286 -10.22 -12.70 -23.27
N LYS A 287 -10.35 -12.39 -24.55
CA LYS A 287 -11.48 -12.78 -25.40
C LYS A 287 -10.97 -13.16 -26.78
N GLN A 288 -11.38 -14.33 -27.29
CA GLN A 288 -11.14 -14.70 -28.68
C GLN A 288 -12.42 -14.54 -29.49
N GLY A 289 -12.39 -13.64 -30.47
CA GLY A 289 -13.51 -13.39 -31.36
C GLY A 289 -13.52 -14.33 -32.57
N SER A 290 -14.63 -14.33 -33.31
CA SER A 290 -14.68 -14.90 -34.66
C SER A 290 -15.74 -14.20 -35.49
N TYR A 291 -15.52 -14.05 -36.78
CA TYR A 291 -16.51 -13.54 -37.73
C TYR A 291 -16.65 -14.49 -38.92
N THR A 292 -17.80 -14.46 -39.60
CA THR A 292 -18.04 -15.26 -40.80
C THR A 292 -18.05 -14.34 -42.02
N LYS A 293 -17.17 -14.62 -42.99
CA LYS A 293 -17.12 -13.90 -44.26
C LYS A 293 -17.25 -14.91 -45.40
N HIS A 294 -18.20 -14.70 -46.30
CA HIS A 294 -18.50 -15.63 -47.41
C HIS A 294 -18.69 -17.11 -46.98
N GLY A 295 -19.33 -17.34 -45.83
CA GLY A 295 -19.58 -18.69 -45.30
C GLY A 295 -18.39 -19.34 -44.58
N VAL A 296 -17.22 -18.71 -44.57
CA VAL A 296 -16.03 -19.19 -43.85
C VAL A 296 -15.91 -18.47 -42.51
N LYS A 297 -15.76 -19.24 -41.44
CA LYS A 297 -15.53 -18.71 -40.08
C LYS A 297 -14.05 -18.38 -39.92
N HIS A 298 -13.74 -17.11 -39.72
CA HIS A 298 -12.41 -16.61 -39.39
C HIS A 298 -12.32 -16.37 -37.89
N VAL A 299 -11.31 -16.97 -37.24
CA VAL A 299 -11.02 -16.75 -35.83
C VAL A 299 -10.16 -15.50 -35.73
N CYS A 300 -10.54 -14.56 -34.85
CA CYS A 300 -9.78 -13.35 -34.60
C CYS A 300 -8.59 -13.64 -33.68
N GLN A 301 -7.66 -12.70 -33.62
CA GLN A 301 -6.63 -12.66 -32.59
C GLN A 301 -7.23 -12.64 -31.17
N LEU A 302 -6.42 -13.06 -30.21
CA LEU A 302 -6.75 -12.95 -28.80
C LEU A 302 -6.72 -11.47 -28.39
N VAL A 303 -7.83 -10.97 -27.86
CA VAL A 303 -7.94 -9.59 -27.39
C VAL A 303 -7.77 -9.56 -25.88
N TYR A 304 -6.87 -8.70 -25.39
CA TYR A 304 -6.67 -8.37 -23.99
C TYR A 304 -7.55 -7.18 -23.64
N ARG A 305 -8.50 -7.40 -22.73
CA ARG A 305 -9.44 -6.39 -22.22
C ARG A 305 -9.02 -6.02 -20.81
N VAL A 306 -8.58 -4.78 -20.63
CA VAL A 306 -8.16 -4.23 -19.34
C VAL A 306 -9.29 -3.38 -18.78
N PHE A 307 -9.86 -3.82 -17.65
CA PHE A 307 -10.81 -3.03 -16.88
C PHE A 307 -10.03 -2.24 -15.83
N ALA A 308 -10.08 -0.92 -15.91
CA ALA A 308 -9.34 -0.05 -15.00
C ALA A 308 -10.25 0.92 -14.25
N SER A 309 -9.81 1.25 -13.04
CA SER A 309 -10.49 2.16 -12.12
C SER A 309 -9.46 3.09 -11.49
N PHE A 310 -9.83 4.36 -11.29
CA PHE A 310 -8.89 5.40 -10.83
C PHE A 310 -9.38 6.10 -9.56
N PRO A 311 -8.45 6.55 -8.68
CA PRO A 311 -8.81 7.40 -7.56
C PRO A 311 -9.40 8.72 -8.06
N GLU A 312 -10.14 9.43 -7.21
CA GLU A 312 -10.89 10.64 -7.58
C GLU A 312 -9.98 11.75 -8.10
N GLU A 313 -8.74 11.79 -7.62
CA GLU A 313 -7.73 12.77 -7.97
C GLU A 313 -7.09 12.52 -9.35
N VAL A 314 -7.33 11.36 -9.98
CA VAL A 314 -6.74 10.98 -11.26
C VAL A 314 -7.82 10.95 -12.35
N THR A 315 -7.73 11.90 -13.29
CA THR A 315 -8.57 11.93 -14.49
C THR A 315 -7.78 11.42 -15.69
N PRO A 316 -7.99 10.16 -16.12
CA PRO A 316 -7.15 9.47 -17.11
C PRO A 316 -7.67 9.65 -18.55
N VAL A 317 -8.60 10.58 -18.78
CA VAL A 317 -9.19 10.86 -20.11
C VAL A 317 -9.08 12.35 -20.41
N SER A 318 -9.02 12.72 -21.68
CA SER A 318 -8.96 14.13 -22.08
C SER A 318 -9.92 14.52 -23.21
N SER A 319 -10.42 13.55 -23.99
CA SER A 319 -11.41 13.84 -25.04
C SER A 319 -12.75 14.32 -24.47
N ALA A 320 -13.42 15.22 -25.19
CA ALA A 320 -14.71 15.78 -24.82
C ALA A 320 -15.78 14.69 -24.61
N LYS A 321 -15.77 13.67 -25.48
CA LYS A 321 -16.67 12.50 -25.39
C LYS A 321 -16.46 11.68 -24.12
N HIS A 322 -15.20 11.43 -23.73
CA HIS A 322 -14.91 10.68 -22.50
C HIS A 322 -15.18 11.53 -21.25
N LEU A 323 -14.80 12.81 -21.26
CA LEU A 323 -15.06 13.75 -20.18
C LEU A 323 -16.56 13.90 -19.88
N ALA A 324 -17.41 13.91 -20.91
CA ALA A 324 -18.86 13.96 -20.74
C ALA A 324 -19.45 12.75 -19.97
N LYS A 325 -18.72 11.62 -19.93
CA LYS A 325 -19.11 10.40 -19.19
C LYS A 325 -18.30 10.18 -17.92
N TRP A 326 -17.15 10.85 -17.79
CA TRP A 326 -16.28 10.74 -16.63
C TRP A 326 -16.91 11.43 -15.42
N GLY A 327 -16.67 10.88 -14.24
CA GLY A 327 -17.21 11.42 -13.00
C GLY A 327 -16.78 10.61 -11.79
N THR A 328 -17.09 11.13 -10.59
CA THR A 328 -16.73 10.48 -9.33
C THR A 328 -17.56 9.21 -9.11
N PRO A 329 -16.92 8.04 -8.88
CA PRO A 329 -17.64 6.82 -8.54
C PRO A 329 -18.25 6.90 -7.12
N GLU A 330 -19.43 6.29 -6.92
CA GLU A 330 -20.04 6.11 -5.59
C GLU A 330 -19.33 5.02 -4.73
N TRP A 331 -18.29 4.39 -5.28
CA TRP A 331 -17.56 3.29 -4.68
C TRP A 331 -16.06 3.63 -4.62
N ARG A 332 -15.35 3.01 -3.68
CA ARG A 332 -13.90 3.18 -3.53
C ARG A 332 -13.15 2.02 -4.16
N ILE A 333 -11.98 2.32 -4.72
CA ILE A 333 -11.06 1.29 -5.17
C ILE A 333 -10.51 0.58 -3.94
N LEU A 334 -10.84 -0.70 -3.80
CA LEU A 334 -10.32 -1.55 -2.73
C LEU A 334 -9.33 -2.55 -3.33
N HIS A 335 -8.11 -2.60 -2.80
CA HIS A 335 -7.15 -3.65 -3.15
C HIS A 335 -7.40 -4.88 -2.28
N THR A 336 -8.40 -5.66 -2.67
CA THR A 336 -8.94 -6.72 -1.82
C THR A 336 -8.24 -8.06 -2.08
N ILE A 337 -7.84 -8.76 -1.01
CA ILE A 337 -7.18 -10.06 -1.09
C ILE A 337 -8.21 -11.13 -1.46
N ARG A 338 -7.93 -11.87 -2.54
CA ARG A 338 -8.81 -12.87 -3.14
C ARG A 338 -8.50 -14.30 -2.65
N SER A 339 -7.24 -14.68 -2.72
CA SER A 339 -6.72 -15.99 -2.30
C SER A 339 -5.32 -15.85 -1.69
N VAL A 340 -4.97 -16.83 -0.86
CA VAL A 340 -3.65 -17.00 -0.26
C VAL A 340 -3.31 -18.47 -0.42
N ASP A 341 -2.31 -18.77 -1.26
CA ASP A 341 -1.99 -20.12 -1.70
C ASP A 341 -0.55 -20.46 -1.33
N LEU A 342 -0.31 -21.57 -0.62
CA LEU A 342 1.06 -22.04 -0.30
C LEU A 342 1.77 -22.43 -1.60
N ILE A 343 2.95 -21.86 -1.85
CA ILE A 343 3.73 -22.13 -3.08
C ILE A 343 5.04 -22.87 -2.83
N GLY A 344 5.42 -23.09 -1.56
CA GLY A 344 6.61 -23.86 -1.18
C GLY A 344 7.52 -23.07 -0.25
N ARG A 345 8.78 -23.49 -0.16
CA ARG A 345 9.80 -22.85 0.67
C ARG A 345 10.79 -22.08 -0.20
N LYS A 346 11.15 -20.87 0.23
CA LYS A 346 12.14 -20.02 -0.44
C LYS A 346 13.01 -19.31 0.59
N GLU A 347 14.21 -18.93 0.18
CA GLU A 347 15.03 -17.99 0.94
C GLU A 347 14.36 -16.61 0.95
N CYS A 348 14.22 -16.05 2.15
CA CYS A 348 13.53 -14.80 2.39
C CYS A 348 14.43 -13.79 3.10
N GLN A 349 14.06 -12.51 2.95
CA GLN A 349 14.70 -11.36 3.55
C GLN A 349 13.65 -10.37 4.03
N CYS A 350 14.01 -9.59 5.04
CA CYS A 350 13.24 -8.43 5.49
C CYS A 350 14.04 -7.16 5.25
N ILE A 351 13.36 -6.06 5.00
CA ILE A 351 13.95 -4.71 4.98
C ILE A 351 13.25 -3.80 6.00
N ARG A 352 14.02 -2.85 6.56
CA ARG A 352 13.53 -1.73 7.37
C ARG A 352 13.62 -0.46 6.53
N ILE A 353 12.58 0.37 6.53
CA ILE A 353 12.53 1.62 5.76
C ILE A 353 12.25 2.82 6.66
N ALA A 354 12.61 4.00 6.21
CA ALA A 354 12.39 5.28 6.89
C ALA A 354 10.99 5.88 6.63
N ALA A 355 9.94 5.05 6.64
CA ALA A 355 8.56 5.48 6.46
C ALA A 355 7.77 5.36 7.77
N LEU A 356 7.03 6.42 8.14
CA LEU A 356 6.30 6.50 9.41
C LEU A 356 5.21 5.42 9.57
N ASP A 357 4.61 5.01 8.47
CA ASP A 357 3.57 3.97 8.44
C ASP A 357 4.13 2.57 8.17
N SER A 358 5.45 2.45 7.97
CA SER A 358 6.12 1.18 7.69
C SER A 358 5.53 0.44 6.48
N LEU A 359 5.10 1.18 5.45
CA LEU A 359 4.61 0.61 4.19
C LEU A 359 5.56 0.93 3.04
N TYR A 360 5.89 -0.08 2.24
CA TYR A 360 6.61 0.08 0.98
C TYR A 360 5.93 -0.69 -0.14
N VAL A 361 6.29 -0.32 -1.37
CA VAL A 361 5.77 -0.93 -2.58
C VAL A 361 6.58 -2.18 -2.95
N THR A 362 5.90 -3.32 -2.98
CA THR A 362 6.36 -4.57 -3.58
C THR A 362 5.60 -4.83 -4.88
N ASP A 363 6.00 -5.85 -5.63
CA ASP A 363 5.35 -6.45 -6.82
C ASP A 363 4.00 -5.82 -7.24
N ASN A 364 3.89 -5.40 -8.50
CA ASN A 364 2.61 -4.89 -9.05
C ASN A 364 2.01 -3.71 -8.27
N PHE A 365 2.85 -2.87 -7.66
CA PHE A 365 2.44 -1.71 -6.85
C PHE A 365 1.60 -2.08 -5.61
N ILE A 366 1.82 -3.28 -5.06
CA ILE A 366 1.16 -3.72 -3.83
C ILE A 366 1.88 -3.10 -2.63
N LEU A 367 1.13 -2.49 -1.71
CA LEU A 367 1.70 -2.04 -0.44
C LEU A 367 1.82 -3.21 0.53
N THR A 368 3.01 -3.38 1.06
CA THR A 368 3.28 -4.37 2.10
C THR A 368 3.93 -3.70 3.31
N HIS A 369 3.82 -4.36 4.47
CA HIS A 369 4.22 -3.76 5.73
C HIS A 369 5.54 -4.34 6.25
N ASN A 370 6.40 -3.48 6.81
CA ASN A 370 7.60 -3.89 7.53
C ASN A 370 7.60 -3.39 8.98
N SER A 371 7.21 -4.18 9.98
CA SER A 371 7.46 -3.68 11.35
C SER A 371 7.59 -4.69 12.47
N THR A 372 8.56 -4.41 13.35
CA THR A 372 8.47 -4.62 14.81
C THR A 372 8.50 -3.20 15.39
N PHE A 373 7.32 -2.65 15.57
CA PHE A 373 7.01 -1.21 15.63
C PHE A 373 7.55 -0.45 16.85
N GLY A 374 7.92 -1.13 17.95
CA GLY A 374 8.52 -0.44 19.10
C GLY A 374 9.83 0.28 18.75
N ALA A 375 10.75 -0.42 18.11
CA ALA A 375 12.11 0.11 17.89
C ALA A 375 12.22 1.07 16.69
N MET A 376 11.12 1.25 15.97
CA MET A 376 11.08 1.87 14.65
C MET A 376 10.30 3.18 14.65
N ALA A 377 9.78 3.62 15.80
CA ALA A 377 9.06 4.87 15.91
C ALA A 377 10.02 6.07 15.99
N LEU A 378 9.52 7.29 15.72
CA LEU A 378 10.36 8.48 15.61
C LEU A 378 11.00 8.81 16.96
N ASN A 379 12.34 8.88 17.01
CA ASN A 379 13.18 9.03 18.21
C ASN A 379 12.57 8.35 19.46
N PRO A 380 12.57 6.99 19.49
CA PRO A 380 11.81 6.24 20.47
C PRO A 380 12.62 6.08 21.77
N ILE A 381 11.91 6.08 22.89
CA ILE A 381 12.45 5.67 24.19
C ILE A 381 11.64 4.53 24.78
N PHE A 382 12.34 3.50 25.24
CA PHE A 382 11.74 2.28 25.78
C PHE A 382 11.70 2.28 27.31
N ILE A 383 10.55 1.93 27.86
CA ILE A 383 10.41 1.40 29.21
C ILE A 383 10.35 -0.12 29.09
N GLN A 384 11.46 -0.77 29.45
CA GLN A 384 11.57 -2.21 29.42
C GLN A 384 11.02 -2.80 30.71
N THR A 385 10.00 -3.63 30.63
CA THR A 385 9.52 -4.46 31.75
C THR A 385 9.96 -5.92 31.59
N GLU A 386 10.50 -6.29 30.43
CA GLU A 386 11.19 -7.56 30.20
C GLU A 386 12.55 -7.39 29.53
N ASP A 387 13.42 -8.38 29.71
CA ASP A 387 14.73 -8.45 29.07
C ASP A 387 14.61 -8.99 27.62
N GLY A 388 14.15 -8.14 26.69
CA GLY A 388 13.89 -8.49 25.29
C GLY A 388 14.69 -7.69 24.24
N LEU A 389 15.25 -6.54 24.60
CA LEU A 389 15.87 -5.58 23.65
C LEU A 389 17.40 -5.73 23.52
N GLY A 390 17.97 -6.88 23.87
CA GLY A 390 19.44 -7.07 23.97
C GLY A 390 20.25 -6.67 22.73
N ASN A 391 19.65 -6.69 21.54
CA ASN A 391 20.32 -6.44 20.25
C ASN A 391 19.73 -5.26 19.43
N ILE A 392 18.89 -4.41 20.03
CA ILE A 392 18.21 -3.32 19.33
C ILE A 392 18.85 -1.98 19.70
N ASP A 393 19.31 -1.24 18.69
CA ASP A 393 19.86 0.12 18.82
C ASP A 393 18.72 1.14 19.01
N ALA A 394 18.27 1.32 20.25
CA ALA A 394 17.26 2.30 20.65
C ALA A 394 17.52 2.82 22.08
N ALA A 395 17.11 4.07 22.34
CA ALA A 395 17.19 4.65 23.67
C ALA A 395 16.25 3.92 24.63
N ARG A 396 16.73 3.58 25.83
CA ARG A 396 15.98 2.80 26.81
C ARG A 396 16.32 3.21 28.23
N PHE A 397 15.31 3.20 29.09
CA PHE A 397 15.52 3.20 30.53
C PHE A 397 16.13 1.87 30.98
N PRO A 398 16.80 1.81 32.15
CA PRO A 398 17.16 0.54 32.77
C PRO A 398 15.93 -0.38 32.89
N LEU A 399 16.15 -1.69 32.85
CA LEU A 399 15.09 -2.69 33.01
C LEU A 399 14.29 -2.41 34.30
N ALA A 400 12.99 -2.16 34.15
CA ALA A 400 12.09 -1.88 35.26
C ALA A 400 11.86 -3.15 36.08
N ALA A 401 12.25 -3.12 37.35
CA ALA A 401 12.08 -4.23 38.28
C ALA A 401 10.84 -4.04 39.18
N SER A 402 10.27 -2.85 39.19
CA SER A 402 9.12 -2.48 40.02
C SER A 402 8.14 -1.55 39.28
N PHE A 403 6.91 -1.45 39.80
CA PHE A 403 5.91 -0.48 39.30
C PHE A 403 6.41 0.96 39.43
N ASP A 404 7.12 1.26 40.53
CA ASP A 404 7.67 2.60 40.79
C ASP A 404 8.70 2.98 39.71
N ASP A 405 9.49 2.05 39.19
CA ASP A 405 10.44 2.32 38.09
C ASP A 405 9.74 2.76 36.80
N VAL A 406 8.61 2.11 36.47
CA VAL A 406 7.80 2.45 35.29
C VAL A 406 7.20 3.84 35.44
N MET A 407 6.63 4.14 36.60
CA MET A 407 6.04 5.46 36.87
C MET A 407 7.10 6.55 36.91
N ASN A 408 8.28 6.30 37.49
CA ASN A 408 9.39 7.24 37.48
C ASN A 408 9.86 7.57 36.05
N ALA A 409 9.91 6.58 35.16
CA ALA A 409 10.24 6.81 33.75
C ALA A 409 9.18 7.66 33.03
N ILE A 410 7.88 7.40 33.27
CA ILE A 410 6.78 8.23 32.74
C ILE A 410 6.88 9.66 33.28
N THR A 411 7.13 9.84 34.58
CA THR A 411 7.29 11.15 35.22
C THR A 411 8.51 11.90 34.70
N ALA A 412 9.63 11.22 34.46
CA ALA A 412 10.83 11.82 33.89
C ALA A 412 10.55 12.36 32.48
N LEU A 413 9.90 11.58 31.61
CA LEU A 413 9.49 12.03 30.28
C LEU A 413 8.48 13.20 30.32
N TYR A 414 7.67 13.27 31.37
CA TYR A 414 6.70 14.35 31.51
C TYR A 414 7.32 15.66 32.04
N SER A 415 8.34 15.58 32.89
CA SER A 415 8.88 16.74 33.63
C SER A 415 10.22 17.25 33.09
N GLU A 416 11.09 16.37 32.60
CA GLU A 416 12.43 16.73 32.13
C GLU A 416 12.41 17.17 30.66
N THR A 417 13.42 17.92 30.22
CA THR A 417 13.55 18.32 28.80
C THR A 417 14.24 17.22 28.00
N HIS A 418 13.66 16.81 26.88
CA HIS A 418 14.20 15.76 26.00
C HIS A 418 13.68 15.92 24.57
N ASP A 419 14.32 15.21 23.62
CA ASP A 419 13.95 15.24 22.19
C ASP A 419 13.17 14.00 21.71
N PHE A 420 12.86 13.05 22.60
CA PHE A 420 12.08 11.86 22.26
C PHE A 420 10.68 12.20 21.75
N ARG A 421 10.24 11.48 20.72
CA ARG A 421 8.92 11.67 20.09
C ARG A 421 8.00 10.46 20.28
N THR A 422 8.53 9.32 20.69
CA THR A 422 7.75 8.11 20.95
C THR A 422 8.16 7.47 22.26
N ILE A 423 7.17 7.07 23.08
CA ILE A 423 7.36 6.19 24.22
C ILE A 423 6.86 4.78 23.88
N VAL A 424 7.65 3.77 24.23
CA VAL A 424 7.34 2.36 24.03
C VAL A 424 7.39 1.62 25.35
N ILE A 425 6.31 0.93 25.72
CA ILE A 425 6.32 -0.02 26.84
C ILE A 425 6.45 -1.42 26.27
N ASP A 426 7.51 -2.13 26.67
CA ASP A 426 7.84 -3.47 26.20
C ASP A 426 8.22 -4.39 27.37
N SER A 427 7.37 -5.30 27.84
CA SER A 427 6.00 -5.63 27.38
C SER A 427 4.93 -5.41 28.46
N LEU A 428 3.68 -5.23 28.04
CA LEU A 428 2.53 -5.05 28.92
C LEU A 428 2.29 -6.27 29.83
N ASP A 429 2.65 -7.48 29.38
CA ASP A 429 2.48 -8.74 30.11
C ASP A 429 3.34 -8.76 31.38
N TRP A 430 4.52 -8.17 31.29
CA TRP A 430 5.40 -8.00 32.45
C TRP A 430 5.04 -6.78 33.28
N LEU A 431 4.57 -5.70 32.64
CA LEU A 431 4.01 -4.55 33.37
C LEU A 431 2.86 -4.99 34.28
N GLU A 432 1.99 -5.87 33.80
CA GLU A 432 0.89 -6.41 34.58
C GLU A 432 1.39 -7.11 35.86
N ARG A 433 2.45 -7.91 35.77
CA ARG A 433 3.05 -8.57 36.94
C ARG A 433 3.61 -7.57 37.94
N LEU A 434 4.24 -6.49 37.46
CA LEU A 434 4.72 -5.41 38.32
C LEU A 434 3.55 -4.72 39.03
N ILE A 435 2.44 -4.49 38.33
CA ILE A 435 1.19 -3.97 38.90
C ILE A 435 0.64 -4.92 39.97
N TRP A 436 0.58 -6.22 39.71
CA TRP A 436 0.08 -7.18 40.70
C TRP A 436 0.94 -7.22 41.96
N ASN A 437 2.27 -7.20 41.80
CA ASN A 437 3.20 -7.11 42.93
C ASN A 437 2.98 -5.83 43.74
N GLU A 438 2.70 -4.72 43.05
CA GLU A 438 2.40 -3.44 43.69
C GLU A 438 1.07 -3.47 44.46
N VAL A 439 0.02 -4.13 43.94
CA VAL A 439 -1.23 -4.35 44.68
C VAL A 439 -0.96 -5.08 45.99
N VAL A 440 -0.21 -6.19 45.93
CA VAL A 440 0.15 -6.99 47.12
C VAL A 440 0.97 -6.15 48.11
N ARG A 441 1.90 -5.32 47.62
CA ARG A 441 2.68 -4.41 48.46
C ARG A 441 1.81 -3.36 49.16
N ARG A 442 0.90 -2.70 48.44
CA ARG A 442 0.00 -1.65 48.98
C ARG A 442 -1.06 -2.22 49.95
N LYS A 443 -1.45 -3.48 49.80
CA LYS A 443 -2.51 -4.13 50.60
C LYS A 443 -2.11 -5.54 51.08
N PRO A 444 -1.12 -5.68 51.97
CA PRO A 444 -0.54 -6.98 52.33
C PRO A 444 -1.49 -7.94 53.08
N THR A 445 -2.70 -7.49 53.45
CA THR A 445 -3.69 -8.28 54.18
C THR A 445 -5.09 -8.16 53.59
N THR A 446 -5.83 -9.26 53.59
CA THR A 446 -7.27 -9.29 53.27
C THR A 446 -8.11 -8.58 54.34
N GLU A 447 -9.38 -8.28 54.03
CA GLU A 447 -10.36 -7.74 55.00
C GLU A 447 -10.54 -8.62 56.25
N LYS A 448 -10.18 -9.91 56.17
CA LYS A 448 -10.23 -10.87 57.28
C LYS A 448 -8.89 -11.05 57.99
N GLY A 449 -7.90 -10.20 57.72
CA GLY A 449 -6.59 -10.21 58.39
C GLY A 449 -5.62 -11.30 57.94
N ARG A 450 -5.93 -12.04 56.86
CA ARG A 450 -5.00 -13.01 56.26
C ARG A 450 -3.95 -12.28 55.42
N GLN A 451 -2.70 -12.71 55.53
CA GLN A 451 -1.59 -12.24 54.71
C GLN A 451 -1.80 -12.67 53.24
N VAL A 452 -1.51 -11.76 52.32
CA VAL A 452 -1.67 -11.92 50.87
C VAL A 452 -0.28 -12.15 50.26
N ALA A 453 -0.11 -13.23 49.52
CA ALA A 453 1.11 -13.55 48.77
C ALA A 453 0.90 -13.39 47.26
N SER A 454 -0.34 -13.49 46.78
CA SER A 454 -0.75 -13.39 45.38
C SER A 454 -1.99 -12.49 45.25
N ILE A 455 -2.17 -11.86 44.09
CA ILE A 455 -3.37 -11.08 43.76
C ILE A 455 -4.67 -11.92 43.83
N GLU A 456 -4.57 -13.24 43.75
CA GLU A 456 -5.70 -14.17 43.85
C GLU A 456 -6.18 -14.35 45.30
N ASP A 457 -5.34 -14.06 46.31
CA ASP A 457 -5.63 -14.31 47.72
C ASP A 457 -6.70 -13.36 48.30
N TYR A 458 -7.00 -12.24 47.63
CA TYR A 458 -8.04 -11.31 48.05
C TYR A 458 -9.47 -11.88 47.92
N GLY A 459 -9.65 -12.92 47.11
CA GLY A 459 -10.94 -13.56 46.84
C GLY A 459 -11.89 -12.71 45.99
N PHE A 460 -12.87 -13.36 45.36
CA PHE A 460 -13.93 -12.72 44.55
C PHE A 460 -13.40 -11.70 43.51
N ALA A 461 -12.25 -11.97 42.90
CA ALA A 461 -11.57 -11.09 41.95
C ALA A 461 -11.24 -9.67 42.46
N LYS A 462 -11.34 -9.41 43.78
CA LYS A 462 -11.05 -8.09 44.37
C LYS A 462 -9.63 -7.60 44.09
N GLY A 463 -8.66 -8.50 44.03
CA GLY A 463 -7.28 -8.18 43.69
C GLY A 463 -7.16 -7.53 42.31
N TYR A 464 -7.84 -8.09 41.30
CA TYR A 464 -7.88 -7.53 39.94
C TYR A 464 -8.57 -6.17 39.90
N THR A 465 -9.61 -5.95 40.73
CA THR A 465 -10.23 -4.62 40.87
C THR A 465 -9.24 -3.58 41.39
N PHE A 466 -8.35 -3.95 42.33
CA PHE A 466 -7.30 -3.04 42.80
C PHE A 466 -6.22 -2.80 41.74
N ALA A 467 -5.90 -3.80 40.92
CA ALA A 467 -4.97 -3.62 39.80
C ALA A 467 -5.50 -2.63 38.75
N ILE A 468 -6.82 -2.54 38.55
CA ILE A 468 -7.42 -1.54 37.64
C ILE A 468 -7.04 -0.11 38.03
N ASP A 469 -6.96 0.21 39.31
CA ASP A 469 -6.63 1.56 39.75
C ASP A 469 -5.16 1.90 39.44
N LEU A 470 -4.24 0.94 39.56
CA LEU A 470 -2.85 1.11 39.15
C LEU A 470 -2.69 1.17 37.62
N TRP A 471 -3.48 0.40 36.87
CA TRP A 471 -3.54 0.51 35.41
C TRP A 471 -4.01 1.90 34.97
N LYS A 472 -4.99 2.49 35.67
CA LYS A 472 -5.40 3.88 35.43
C LYS A 472 -4.26 4.85 35.68
N GLU A 473 -3.50 4.69 36.77
CA GLU A 473 -2.32 5.55 37.05
C GLU A 473 -1.33 5.54 35.86
N VAL A 474 -1.03 4.37 35.30
CA VAL A 474 -0.16 4.26 34.10
C VAL A 474 -0.79 4.92 32.88
N LEU A 475 -2.06 4.60 32.60
CA LEU A 475 -2.77 5.12 31.43
C LEU A 475 -2.93 6.64 31.49
N ASP A 476 -3.16 7.22 32.67
CA ASP A 476 -3.27 8.65 32.87
C ASP A 476 -1.93 9.34 32.61
N GLY A 477 -0.83 8.78 33.10
CA GLY A 477 0.53 9.27 32.80
C GLY A 477 0.86 9.24 31.30
N LEU A 478 0.54 8.14 30.62
CA LEU A 478 0.69 8.01 29.17
C LEU A 478 -0.24 8.98 28.40
N THR A 479 -1.42 9.25 28.94
CA THR A 479 -2.36 10.24 28.39
C THR A 479 -1.76 11.63 28.44
N ALA A 480 -1.19 12.02 29.58
CA ALA A 480 -0.54 13.31 29.76
C ALA A 480 0.66 13.48 28.81
N LEU A 481 1.51 12.44 28.66
CA LEU A 481 2.61 12.45 27.69
C LEU A 481 2.12 12.66 26.24
N ARG A 482 1.02 12.01 25.85
CA ARG A 482 0.46 12.19 24.50
C ARG A 482 -0.13 13.59 24.32
N ASP A 483 -0.97 14.02 25.26
CA ASP A 483 -1.82 15.20 25.08
C ASP A 483 -1.08 16.51 25.34
N GLU A 484 -0.12 16.51 26.26
CA GLU A 484 0.57 17.72 26.71
C GLU A 484 2.00 17.79 26.20
N ARG A 485 2.67 16.63 26.05
CA ARG A 485 4.06 16.54 25.57
C ARG A 485 4.16 16.11 24.10
N GLY A 486 3.05 15.70 23.49
CA GLY A 486 2.98 15.35 22.06
C GLY A 486 3.66 14.03 21.70
N LEU A 487 3.89 13.13 22.66
CA LEU A 487 4.52 11.83 22.40
C LEU A 487 3.53 10.85 21.74
N LEU A 488 4.03 10.09 20.78
CA LEU A 488 3.39 8.85 20.32
C LEU A 488 3.50 7.79 21.43
N VAL A 489 2.41 7.08 21.73
CA VAL A 489 2.40 6.02 22.75
C VAL A 489 2.22 4.67 22.07
N VAL A 490 3.21 3.79 22.25
CA VAL A 490 3.24 2.42 21.74
C VAL A 490 3.26 1.43 22.90
N LEU A 491 2.31 0.50 22.91
CA LEU A 491 2.25 -0.55 23.91
C LEU A 491 2.43 -1.92 23.23
N ILE A 492 3.41 -2.69 23.69
CA ILE A 492 3.72 -4.02 23.16
C ILE A 492 3.24 -5.06 24.18
N ALA A 493 2.50 -6.08 23.74
CA ALA A 493 2.13 -7.23 24.56
C ALA A 493 2.44 -8.54 23.83
N HIS A 494 2.60 -9.65 24.55
CA HIS A 494 2.68 -10.97 23.95
C HIS A 494 1.28 -11.49 23.67
N ALA A 495 1.16 -12.35 22.65
CA ALA A 495 -0.08 -13.07 22.41
C ALA A 495 -0.11 -14.37 23.23
N LYS A 496 -1.22 -14.64 23.92
CA LYS A 496 -1.58 -15.97 24.42
C LYS A 496 -2.44 -16.68 23.38
N ILE A 497 -2.18 -17.96 23.18
CA ILE A 497 -2.99 -18.84 22.34
C ILE A 497 -3.94 -19.61 23.25
N GLU A 498 -5.24 -19.37 23.12
CA GLU A 498 -6.28 -20.09 23.86
C GLU A 498 -7.12 -20.91 22.88
N ARG A 499 -7.22 -22.23 23.12
CA ARG A 499 -8.12 -23.09 22.35
C ARG A 499 -9.56 -22.75 22.72
N PHE A 500 -10.30 -22.18 21.77
CA PHE A 500 -11.70 -21.80 21.94
C PHE A 500 -12.59 -22.91 21.37
N GLU A 501 -13.31 -23.58 22.28
CA GLU A 501 -14.29 -24.59 21.91
C GLU A 501 -15.67 -23.92 21.82
N ASN A 502 -16.14 -23.72 20.60
CA ASN A 502 -17.49 -23.24 20.34
C ASN A 502 -18.42 -24.45 20.16
N PRO A 503 -19.58 -24.53 20.84
CA PRO A 503 -20.53 -25.61 20.60
C PRO A 503 -21.12 -25.61 19.16
N GLU A 504 -20.97 -24.52 18.40
CA GLU A 504 -21.48 -24.39 17.03
C GLU A 504 -20.41 -24.46 15.94
N THR A 505 -19.11 -24.45 16.27
CA THR A 505 -18.00 -24.51 15.30
C THR A 505 -16.86 -25.37 15.81
N ASP A 506 -16.06 -25.94 14.91
CA ASP A 506 -14.87 -26.69 15.31
C ASP A 506 -13.94 -25.85 16.20
N PRO A 507 -13.25 -26.46 17.19
CA PRO A 507 -12.33 -25.76 18.07
C PRO A 507 -11.26 -25.02 17.26
N TYR A 508 -11.03 -23.75 17.56
CA TYR A 508 -9.99 -22.93 16.93
C TYR A 508 -9.16 -22.20 17.97
N ASP A 509 -7.92 -21.90 17.62
CA ASP A 509 -7.02 -21.14 18.48
C ASP A 509 -7.34 -19.64 18.40
N ARG A 510 -7.58 -19.02 19.55
CA ARG A 510 -7.85 -17.59 19.70
C ARG A 510 -6.59 -16.93 20.26
N TYR A 511 -6.06 -15.96 19.52
CA TYR A 511 -4.99 -15.09 19.98
C TYR A 511 -5.59 -13.94 20.79
N SER A 512 -5.23 -13.85 22.06
CA SER A 512 -5.55 -12.72 22.93
C SER A 512 -4.25 -12.09 23.44
N PRO A 513 -4.20 -10.79 23.73
CA PRO A 513 -3.10 -10.23 24.52
C PRO A 513 -2.99 -11.04 25.82
N ARG A 514 -1.77 -11.38 26.25
CA ARG A 514 -1.53 -12.09 27.51
C ARG A 514 -1.54 -11.07 28.65
N LEU A 515 -2.71 -10.50 28.90
CA LEU A 515 -3.05 -9.48 29.89
C LEU A 515 -4.32 -9.84 30.66
#